data_AF-A0A379W6D8-F1
#
_entry.id   AF-A0A379W6D8-F1
#
_cell.length_a   1.000
_cell.length_b   1.000
_cell.length_c   1.000
_cell.angle_alpha   90.00
_cell.angle_beta   90.00
_cell.angle_gamma   90.00
#
_symmetry.space_group_name_H-M   'P 1'
#
loop_
_entity.id
_entity.type
_entity.pdbx_description
1 polymer ?
#
loop_
_entity_poly.entity_id
_entity_poly.type
_entity_poly.pdbx_seq_one_letter_code
_entity_poly.pdbx_strand_id
1 'polypeptide(L)'
;MTVKRPVSASLAKAFFYIVLLSILSTGSALLTLTSSLRDAEAINIAGSLRMQSYRLGYDLQSRSPQINAHRHFSSTRSTRRYCKISTPGMCRRR
;
A
#
# COMPACT_ATOMS: atom_id res chain seq x y z
N MET A 1 9.78 13.70 59.21
CA MET A 1 10.56 14.30 58.12
C MET A 1 10.15 13.64 56.80
N THR A 2 9.39 14.35 55.95
CA THR A 2 8.94 13.85 54.64
C THR A 2 9.76 14.51 53.53
N VAL A 3 10.35 13.70 52.65
CA VAL A 3 11.19 14.19 51.55
C VAL A 3 10.27 14.74 50.44
N LYS A 4 10.38 16.04 50.14
CA LYS A 4 9.49 16.73 49.19
C LYS A 4 9.65 16.25 47.74
N ARG A 5 10.84 15.78 47.35
CA ARG A 5 11.15 15.22 46.03
C ARG A 5 12.20 14.11 46.12
N PRO A 6 11.80 12.84 46.25
CA PRO A 6 12.74 11.74 46.26
C PRO A 6 13.36 11.56 44.87
N VAL A 7 14.69 11.36 44.82
CA VAL A 7 15.47 11.17 43.58
C VAL A 7 14.93 9.98 42.77
N SER A 8 14.52 8.90 43.45
CA SER A 8 13.93 7.71 42.82
C SER A 8 12.68 8.02 42.01
N ALA A 9 11.82 8.94 42.48
CA ALA A 9 10.62 9.33 41.74
C ALA A 9 10.97 10.15 40.49
N SER A 10 12.02 10.96 40.54
CA SER A 10 12.49 11.72 39.39
C SER A 10 13.10 10.80 38.32
N LEU A 11 13.92 9.83 38.74
CA LEU A 11 14.50 8.83 37.85
C LEU A 11 13.43 7.93 37.23
N ALA A 12 12.47 7.46 38.02
CA ALA A 12 11.37 6.64 37.51
C ALA A 12 10.56 7.37 36.44
N LYS A 13 10.26 8.66 36.62
CA LYS A 13 9.60 9.48 35.60
C LYS A 13 10.46 9.61 34.34
N ALA A 14 11.77 9.85 34.47
CA ALA A 14 12.66 9.96 33.32
C ALA A 14 12.70 8.67 32.49
N PHE A 15 12.89 7.51 33.14
CA PHE A 15 12.86 6.22 32.46
C PHE A 15 11.50 5.93 31.82
N PHE A 16 10.41 6.28 32.50
CA PHE A 16 9.07 6.14 31.94
C PHE A 16 8.93 6.94 30.64
N TYR A 17 9.36 8.20 30.61
CA TYR A 17 9.30 9.02 29.39
C TYR A 17 10.20 8.48 28.28
N ILE A 18 11.39 7.99 28.59
CA ILE A 18 12.29 7.38 27.61
C ILE A 18 11.64 6.16 26.96
N VAL A 19 11.12 5.24 27.79
CA VAL A 19 10.45 4.03 27.30
C VAL A 19 9.19 4.38 26.50
N LEU A 20 8.39 5.33 26.98
CA LEU A 20 7.20 5.80 26.29
C LEU A 20 7.54 6.37 24.91
N LEU A 21 8.56 7.22 24.81
CA LEU A 21 9.02 7.78 23.54
C LEU A 21 9.56 6.69 22.60
N SER A 22 10.31 5.71 23.13
CA SER A 22 10.81 4.58 22.35
C SER A 22 9.67 3.76 21.76
N ILE A 23 8.66 3.39 22.56
CA ILE A 23 7.50 2.63 22.11
C ILE A 23 6.70 3.41 21.07
N LEU A 24 6.48 4.71 21.26
CA LEU A 24 5.77 5.56 20.30
C LEU A 24 6.54 5.68 18.97
N SER A 25 7.86 5.82 19.02
CA SER A 25 8.70 5.89 17.82
C SER A 25 8.71 4.56 17.06
N THR A 26 8.96 3.44 17.74
CA THR A 26 8.95 2.13 17.09
C THR A 26 7.55 1.75 16.61
N GLY A 27 6.51 2.06 17.38
CA GLY A 27 5.11 1.85 17.00
C GLY A 27 4.74 2.63 15.74
N SER A 28 5.09 3.92 15.66
CA SER A 28 4.83 4.73 14.46
C SER A 28 5.62 4.24 13.24
N ALA A 29 6.87 3.77 13.42
CA ALA A 29 7.65 3.14 12.36
C ALA A 29 6.99 1.84 11.85
N LEU A 30 6.49 0.97 12.75
CA LEU A 30 5.79 -0.25 12.37
C LEU A 30 4.48 0.05 11.63
N LEU A 31 3.69 1.02 12.11
CA LEU A 31 2.47 1.46 11.42
C LEU A 31 2.78 2.00 10.01
N THR A 32 3.85 2.77 9.88
CA THR A 32 4.32 3.26 8.57
C THR A 32 4.72 2.10 7.66
N LEU A 33 5.50 1.13 8.16
CA LEU A 33 5.92 -0.04 7.38
C LEU A 33 4.72 -0.86 6.90
N THR A 34 3.73 -1.10 7.76
CA THR A 34 2.51 -1.82 7.36
C THR A 34 1.68 -1.05 6.33
N SER A 35 1.73 0.29 6.36
CA SER A 35 1.10 1.13 5.35
C SER A 35 1.85 1.06 4.01
N SER A 36 3.19 1.05 4.04
CA SER A 36 4.02 0.91 2.84
C SER A 36 3.83 -0.41 2.10
N LEU A 37 3.44 -1.49 2.78
CA LEU A 37 3.04 -2.74 2.11
C LEU A 37 1.81 -2.56 1.22
N ARG A 38 0.85 -1.72 1.66
CA ARG A 38 -0.33 -1.36 0.87
C ARG A 38 0.03 -0.38 -0.25
N ASP A 39 1.01 0.49 -0.04
CA ASP A 39 1.50 1.42 -1.06
C ASP A 39 2.12 0.69 -2.26
N ALA A 40 2.82 -0.44 -2.05
CA ALA A 40 3.36 -1.23 -3.16
C ALA A 40 2.25 -1.76 -4.10
N GLU A 41 1.13 -2.22 -3.53
CA GLU A 41 -0.04 -2.63 -4.31
C GLU A 41 -0.68 -1.44 -5.03
N ALA A 42 -0.84 -0.32 -4.32
CA ALA A 42 -1.39 0.90 -4.90
C ALA A 42 -0.56 1.42 -6.09
N ILE A 43 0.77 1.38 -5.98
CA ILE A 43 1.69 1.73 -7.08
C ILE A 43 1.53 0.77 -8.26
N ASN A 44 1.43 -0.54 -8.01
CA ASN A 44 1.23 -1.52 -9.07
C ASN A 44 -0.11 -1.30 -9.81
N ILE A 45 -1.19 -1.01 -9.07
CA ILE A 45 -2.49 -0.67 -9.64
C ILE A 45 -2.38 0.61 -10.48
N ALA A 46 -1.76 1.67 -9.95
CA ALA A 46 -1.54 2.92 -10.66
C ALA A 46 -0.70 2.72 -11.95
N GLY A 47 0.32 1.87 -11.90
CA GLY A 47 1.13 1.49 -13.06
C GLY A 47 0.30 0.77 -14.13
N SER A 48 -0.53 -0.21 -13.73
CA SER A 48 -1.42 -0.92 -14.65
C SER A 48 -2.45 0.00 -15.32
N LEU A 49 -2.88 1.07 -14.63
CA LEU A 49 -3.82 2.05 -15.16
C LEU A 49 -3.20 2.85 -16.32
N ARG A 50 -1.93 3.27 -16.19
CA ARG A 50 -1.20 3.94 -17.28
C ARG A 50 -1.08 3.04 -18.50
N MET A 51 -0.78 1.76 -18.28
CA MET A 51 -0.73 0.77 -19.36
C MET A 51 -2.10 0.56 -20.00
N GLN A 52 -3.18 0.56 -19.22
CA GLN A 52 -4.56 0.50 -19.72
C GLN A 52 -4.93 1.74 -20.54
N SER A 53 -4.55 2.94 -20.09
CA SER A 53 -4.82 4.18 -20.81
C SER A 53 -4.20 4.18 -22.21
N TYR A 54 -2.97 3.67 -22.37
CA TYR A 54 -2.34 3.53 -23.69
C TYR A 54 -3.05 2.51 -24.58
N ARG A 55 -3.45 1.35 -24.04
CA ARG A 55 -4.20 0.34 -24.79
C ARG A 55 -5.53 0.89 -25.29
N LEU A 56 -6.25 1.61 -24.43
CA LEU A 56 -7.52 2.24 -24.80
C LEU A 56 -7.31 3.29 -25.91
N GLY A 57 -6.28 4.13 -25.80
CA GLY A 57 -5.95 5.11 -26.84
C GLY A 57 -5.58 4.47 -28.17
N TYR A 58 -4.80 3.39 -28.15
CA TYR A 58 -4.44 2.63 -29.34
C TYR A 58 -5.66 1.96 -29.99
N ASP A 59 -6.53 1.32 -29.21
CA ASP A 59 -7.75 0.70 -29.71
C ASP A 59 -8.67 1.71 -30.40
N LEU A 60 -8.82 2.91 -29.82
CA LEU A 60 -9.58 4.02 -30.40
C LEU A 60 -9.00 4.47 -31.76
N GLN A 61 -7.67 4.54 -31.88
CA GLN A 61 -7.01 4.94 -33.13
C GLN A 61 -7.10 3.85 -34.20
N SER A 62 -7.02 2.58 -33.81
CA SER A 62 -7.05 1.44 -34.72
C SER A 62 -8.47 0.98 -35.10
N ARG A 63 -9.53 1.70 -34.66
CA ARG A 63 -10.95 1.36 -34.86
C ARG A 63 -11.26 -0.10 -34.49
N SER A 64 -10.58 -0.59 -33.46
CA SER A 64 -10.71 -1.96 -32.98
C SER A 64 -12.15 -2.27 -32.54
N PRO A 65 -12.77 -3.39 -32.98
CA PRO A 65 -14.13 -3.76 -32.57
C PRO A 65 -14.24 -4.14 -31.07
N GLN A 66 -13.14 -4.15 -30.30
CA GLN A 66 -13.15 -4.43 -28.86
C GLN A 66 -13.51 -3.23 -27.96
N ILE A 67 -13.61 -2.01 -28.50
CA ILE A 67 -13.87 -0.78 -27.72
C ILE A 67 -15.19 -0.86 -26.93
N ASN A 68 -16.20 -1.56 -27.45
CA ASN A 68 -17.50 -1.70 -26.79
C ASN A 68 -17.47 -2.66 -25.59
N ALA A 69 -16.52 -3.60 -25.53
CA ALA A 69 -16.35 -4.49 -24.38
C ALA A 69 -15.61 -3.81 -23.21
N HIS A 70 -14.76 -2.82 -23.50
CA HIS A 70 -13.98 -2.09 -22.50
C HIS A 70 -14.76 -0.97 -21.79
N ARG A 71 -15.82 -0.41 -22.39
CA ARG A 71 -16.63 0.67 -21.80
C ARG A 71 -17.55 0.24 -20.65
N HIS A 72 -17.94 -1.04 -20.60
CA HIS A 72 -18.88 -1.57 -19.59
C HIS A 72 -18.22 -2.15 -18.34
N PHE A 73 -16.91 -2.38 -18.34
CA PHE A 73 -16.21 -3.10 -17.27
C PHE A 73 -15.51 -2.19 -16.24
N SER A 74 -15.45 -0.88 -16.51
CA SER A 74 -14.73 0.10 -15.68
C SER A 74 -15.37 0.37 -14.32
N SER A 75 -16.55 -0.18 -14.01
CA SER A 75 -17.24 0.11 -12.74
C SER A 75 -17.30 -1.02 -11.71
N THR A 76 -16.88 -2.27 -11.98
CA THR A 76 -17.26 -3.38 -11.07
C THR A 76 -16.28 -4.53 -10.82
N ARG A 77 -15.01 -4.50 -11.25
CA ARG A 77 -14.07 -5.57 -10.82
C ARG A 77 -12.62 -5.12 -10.72
N SER A 78 -12.36 -4.43 -9.62
CA SER A 78 -11.05 -4.48 -8.98
C SER A 78 -10.58 -5.95 -8.82
N THR A 79 -9.29 -6.17 -9.05
CA THR A 79 -8.44 -7.22 -8.42
C THR A 79 -8.51 -8.71 -8.77
N ARG A 80 -9.13 -9.20 -9.87
CA ARG A 80 -9.02 -10.67 -10.20
C ARG A 80 -8.60 -11.13 -11.59
N ARG A 81 -8.37 -10.23 -12.57
CA ARG A 81 -8.07 -10.66 -13.96
C ARG A 81 -6.78 -10.13 -14.59
N TYR A 82 -5.91 -9.44 -13.83
CA TYR A 82 -4.65 -8.92 -14.39
C TYR A 82 -3.53 -9.96 -14.57
N CYS A 83 -3.64 -11.15 -13.95
CA CYS A 83 -2.67 -12.23 -14.12
C CYS A 83 -2.92 -13.14 -15.35
N LYS A 84 -3.86 -12.78 -16.25
CA LYS A 84 -4.21 -13.66 -17.39
C LYS A 84 -3.78 -13.13 -18.77
N ILE A 85 -3.21 -11.92 -18.88
CA ILE A 85 -3.07 -11.25 -20.19
C ILE A 85 -1.62 -10.90 -20.57
N SER A 86 -0.63 -11.07 -19.68
CA SER A 86 0.78 -10.92 -20.04
C SER A 86 1.52 -12.26 -19.94
N THR A 87 2.02 -12.73 -21.08
CA THR A 87 2.89 -13.88 -21.36
C THR A 87 2.27 -15.28 -21.51
N PRO A 88 2.44 -15.94 -22.69
CA PRO A 88 2.23 -17.37 -22.83
C PRO A 88 3.42 -18.09 -22.18
N GLY A 89 3.19 -18.80 -21.07
CA GLY A 89 4.14 -19.82 -20.61
C GLY A 89 4.52 -19.83 -19.13
N MET A 90 4.21 -18.82 -18.31
CA MET A 90 4.63 -18.84 -16.90
C MET A 90 3.57 -18.30 -15.95
N CYS A 91 2.62 -19.18 -15.61
CA CYS A 91 1.82 -19.07 -14.39
C CYS A 91 1.84 -20.44 -13.70
N ARG A 92 2.96 -20.79 -13.07
CA ARG A 92 3.07 -22.01 -12.26
C ARG A 92 2.52 -21.68 -10.87
N ARG A 93 1.40 -22.30 -10.50
CA ARG A 93 0.83 -22.27 -9.15
C ARG A 93 1.87 -22.77 -8.13
N ARG A 94 2.23 -21.95 -7.16
CA ARG A 94 2.27 -22.33 -5.75
C ARG A 94 1.70 -21.18 -4.94
#